data_AF-A0AAV2Z486-F1
#
_entry.id   AF-A0AAV2Z486-F1
#
_cell.length_a   1.000
_cell.length_b   1.000
_cell.length_c   1.000
_cell.angle_alpha   90.00
_cell.angle_beta   90.00
_cell.angle_gamma   90.00
#
_symmetry.space_group_name_H-M   'P 1'
#
loop_
_entity.id
_entity.type
_entity.pdbx_description
1 polymer ?
#
loop_
_entity_poly.entity_id
_entity_poly.type
_entity_poly.pdbx_seq_one_letter_code
_entity_poly.pdbx_strand_id
1 'polypeptide(L)'
;MFRSFLVALLFSSAPSSARAACAEGEAVVSVEGVGDFCAKTPLCSGFDPEGNCPGPTTGLEFGAYCGVVASSDQGCLPYDSAQPSSSTSSTSTVNGNNNQQL
;
A
#
# COMPACT_ATOMS: atom_id res chain seq x y z
N MET A 1 -47.37 -34.93 4.09
CA MET A 1 -45.93 -35.01 3.80
C MET A 1 -45.80 -34.44 2.38
N PHE A 2 -45.33 -33.23 2.09
CA PHE A 2 -44.11 -32.55 2.50
C PHE A 2 -44.33 -31.04 2.60
N ARG A 3 -43.52 -30.43 3.47
CA ARG A 3 -43.70 -29.12 4.08
C ARG A 3 -43.14 -28.03 3.16
N SER A 4 -43.81 -26.89 3.18
CA SER A 4 -43.36 -25.54 2.83
C SER A 4 -41.95 -25.38 2.23
N PHE A 5 -41.89 -24.98 0.95
CA PHE A 5 -40.71 -24.32 0.38
C PHE A 5 -40.80 -22.81 0.63
N LEU A 6 -40.53 -22.39 1.86
CA LEU A 6 -40.11 -21.01 2.13
C LEU A 6 -38.60 -20.94 1.91
N VAL A 7 -38.20 -20.75 0.65
CA VAL A 7 -36.82 -20.40 0.31
C VAL A 7 -36.79 -18.89 0.12
N ALA A 8 -36.85 -18.16 1.23
CA ALA A 8 -36.48 -16.75 1.27
C ALA A 8 -34.94 -16.68 1.26
N LEU A 9 -34.36 -16.88 0.07
CA LEU A 9 -32.97 -16.50 -0.17
C LEU A 9 -32.93 -14.98 -0.27
N LEU A 10 -32.92 -14.34 0.89
CA LEU A 10 -32.33 -13.02 1.07
C LEU A 10 -30.85 -13.17 0.70
N PHE A 11 -30.53 -13.10 -0.59
CA PHE A 11 -29.19 -12.84 -1.06
C PHE A 11 -28.86 -11.41 -0.65
N SER A 12 -28.44 -11.26 0.61
CA SER A 12 -27.61 -10.14 1.02
C SER A 12 -26.34 -10.23 0.19
N SER A 13 -26.33 -9.57 -0.96
CA SER A 13 -25.10 -9.21 -1.67
C SER A 13 -24.38 -8.15 -0.85
N ALA A 14 -23.86 -8.56 0.31
CA ALA A 14 -22.75 -7.84 0.91
C ALA A 14 -21.56 -8.11 -0.04
N PRO A 15 -20.96 -7.08 -0.66
CA PRO A 15 -19.69 -7.30 -1.35
C PRO A 15 -18.70 -7.81 -0.29
N SER A 16 -18.43 -9.11 -0.36
CA SER A 16 -17.38 -9.78 0.39
C SER A 16 -16.04 -9.21 -0.06
N SER A 17 -15.61 -8.12 0.56
CA SER A 17 -14.23 -7.65 0.46
C SER A 17 -13.89 -6.87 1.73
N ALA A 18 -13.91 -7.56 2.86
CA ALA A 18 -13.26 -7.09 4.08
C ALA A 18 -11.73 -7.28 3.96
N ARG A 19 -11.14 -6.66 2.94
CA ARG A 19 -9.75 -6.17 2.94
C ARG A 19 -9.94 -4.68 3.14
N ALA A 20 -9.28 -4.04 4.11
CA ALA A 20 -9.48 -2.63 4.47
C ALA A 20 -10.05 -1.81 3.30
N ALA A 21 -11.36 -1.53 3.34
CA ALA A 21 -12.10 -1.15 2.14
C ALA A 21 -11.75 0.30 1.80
N CYS A 22 -10.76 0.47 0.94
CA CYS A 22 -10.49 1.75 0.29
C CYS A 22 -11.75 2.22 -0.44
N ALA A 23 -11.88 3.53 -0.66
CA ALA A 23 -13.06 4.07 -1.31
C ALA A 23 -13.19 3.53 -2.75
N GLU A 24 -14.35 3.72 -3.36
CA GLU A 24 -14.54 3.33 -4.76
C GLU A 24 -13.53 4.04 -5.66
N GLY A 25 -12.80 3.26 -6.47
CA GLY A 25 -11.71 3.75 -7.31
C GLY A 25 -10.33 3.77 -6.64
N GLU A 26 -10.25 3.33 -5.39
CA GLU A 26 -9.00 3.14 -4.66
C GLU A 26 -8.71 1.65 -4.43
N ALA A 27 -7.43 1.34 -4.24
CA ALA A 27 -6.96 0.01 -3.92
C ALA A 27 -5.93 0.06 -2.79
N VAL A 28 -5.86 -1.02 -2.01
CA VAL A 28 -4.84 -1.19 -0.98
C VAL A 28 -3.49 -1.41 -1.64
N VAL A 29 -2.52 -0.59 -1.25
CA VAL A 29 -1.13 -0.62 -1.72
C VAL A 29 -0.20 -0.70 -0.53
N SER A 30 0.74 -1.65 -0.59
CA SER A 30 1.82 -1.74 0.38
C SER A 30 2.94 -0.76 0.00
N VAL A 31 3.24 0.16 0.91
CA VAL A 31 4.37 1.09 0.81
C VAL A 31 5.57 0.45 1.50
N GLU A 32 6.70 0.38 0.80
CA GLU A 32 7.93 -0.24 1.34
C GLU A 32 8.30 0.36 2.70
N GLY A 33 8.51 -0.52 3.68
CA GLY A 33 8.99 -0.13 5.02
C GLY A 33 7.97 0.58 5.92
N VAL A 34 6.75 0.86 5.46
CA VAL A 34 5.72 1.57 6.25
C VAL A 34 4.49 0.70 6.51
N GLY A 35 3.92 0.07 5.47
CA GLY A 35 2.71 -0.73 5.59
C GLY A 35 1.69 -0.48 4.48
N ASP A 36 0.44 -0.88 4.71
CA ASP A 36 -0.63 -0.85 3.71
C ASP A 36 -1.48 0.42 3.79
N PHE A 37 -1.70 1.08 2.65
CA PHE A 37 -2.46 2.32 2.52
C PHE A 37 -3.38 2.29 1.30
N CYS A 38 -4.36 3.18 1.27
CA CYS A 38 -5.26 3.33 0.13
C CYS A 38 -4.69 4.32 -0.89
N ALA A 39 -4.67 3.93 -2.16
CA ALA A 39 -4.26 4.79 -3.25
C ALA A 39 -5.24 4.69 -4.42
N LYS A 40 -5.36 5.78 -5.17
CA LYS A 40 -6.26 5.86 -6.32
C LYS A 40 -5.72 5.02 -7.48
N THR A 41 -6.57 4.21 -8.10
CA THR A 41 -6.20 3.45 -9.31
C THR A 41 -6.12 4.40 -10.53
N PRO A 42 -5.23 4.15 -11.53
CA PRO A 42 -4.26 3.04 -11.62
C PRO A 42 -3.11 3.20 -10.62
N LEU A 43 -2.59 2.08 -10.12
CA LEU A 43 -1.53 2.04 -9.11
C LEU A 43 -0.15 2.04 -9.76
N CYS A 44 0.82 2.67 -9.12
CA CYS A 44 2.22 2.54 -9.52
C CYS A 44 2.67 1.09 -9.33
N SER A 45 3.08 0.46 -10.43
CA SER A 45 3.60 -0.90 -10.44
C SER A 45 4.58 -1.08 -11.58
N GLY A 46 5.34 -2.18 -11.61
CA GLY A 46 6.29 -2.50 -12.69
C GLY A 46 5.68 -2.46 -14.10
N PHE A 47 4.36 -2.64 -14.20
CA PHE A 47 3.61 -2.55 -15.46
C PHE A 47 3.09 -1.14 -15.78
N ASP A 48 2.91 -0.28 -14.77
CA ASP A 48 2.28 1.04 -14.87
C ASP A 48 3.12 2.08 -14.07
N PRO A 49 4.23 2.60 -14.64
CA PRO A 49 5.09 3.56 -13.96
C PRO A 49 4.45 4.96 -13.81
N GLU A 50 3.37 5.23 -14.54
CA GLU A 50 2.56 6.44 -14.44
C GLU A 50 1.42 6.32 -13.41
N GLY A 51 1.34 5.17 -12.72
CA GLY A 51 0.33 4.93 -11.70
C GLY A 51 0.55 5.74 -10.42
N ASN A 52 -0.48 5.79 -9.59
CA ASN A 52 -0.51 6.59 -8.37
C ASN A 52 -0.03 5.79 -7.16
N CYS A 53 0.53 6.52 -6.18
CA CYS A 53 0.86 6.04 -4.85
C CYS A 53 0.00 6.75 -3.80
N PRO A 54 -0.13 6.19 -2.59
CA PRO A 54 -0.94 6.79 -1.53
C PRO A 54 -0.43 8.19 -1.19
N GLY A 55 -1.36 9.14 -1.07
CA GLY A 55 -1.04 10.50 -0.66
C GLY A 55 -0.78 10.62 0.85
N PRO A 56 -0.53 11.85 1.33
CA PRO A 56 -0.38 12.13 2.76
C PRO A 56 -1.55 11.61 3.59
N THR A 57 -1.27 10.77 4.58
CA THR A 57 -2.28 10.21 5.50
C THR A 57 -1.67 9.90 6.87
N THR A 58 -2.50 9.50 7.84
CA THR A 58 -2.00 9.04 9.16
C THR A 58 -1.06 7.85 8.98
N GLY A 59 0.18 7.98 9.47
CA GLY A 59 1.24 6.97 9.28
C GLY A 59 2.05 7.13 8.01
N LEU A 60 1.70 8.08 7.13
CA LEU A 60 2.44 8.44 5.92
C LEU A 60 2.28 9.95 5.67
N GLU A 61 2.81 10.77 6.57
CA GLU A 61 2.58 12.23 6.61
C GLU A 61 2.99 12.99 5.34
N PHE A 62 3.95 12.46 4.60
CA PHE A 62 4.43 13.04 3.35
C PHE A 62 3.88 12.34 2.10
N GLY A 63 3.14 11.24 2.26
CA GLY A 63 2.70 10.37 1.17
C GLY A 63 3.78 9.40 0.67
N ALA A 64 3.52 8.77 -0.46
CA ALA A 64 4.46 7.92 -1.18
C ALA A 64 4.56 8.32 -2.66
N TYR A 65 5.64 7.91 -3.30
CA TYR A 65 5.90 8.16 -4.71
C TYR A 65 6.28 6.89 -5.46
N CYS A 66 6.08 6.94 -6.78
CA CYS A 66 6.43 5.84 -7.66
C CYS A 66 7.94 5.83 -7.91
N GLY A 67 8.62 4.78 -7.50
CA GLY A 67 10.05 4.62 -7.69
C GLY A 67 10.45 3.15 -7.83
N VAL A 68 11.73 2.92 -8.08
CA VAL A 68 12.27 1.55 -8.15
C VAL A 68 12.51 1.06 -6.72
N VAL A 69 11.80 0.01 -6.32
CA VAL A 69 11.94 -0.64 -5.02
C VAL A 69 13.16 -1.56 -5.00
N ALA A 70 13.58 -2.03 -3.82
CA ALA A 70 14.77 -2.88 -3.68
C ALA A 70 14.72 -4.18 -4.51
N SER A 71 13.52 -4.64 -4.86
CA SER A 71 13.28 -5.78 -5.77
C SER A 71 13.63 -5.51 -7.24
N SER A 72 14.09 -4.29 -7.57
CA SER A 72 14.28 -3.82 -8.96
C SER A 72 12.99 -3.71 -9.79
N ASP A 73 11.84 -3.74 -9.14
CA ASP A 73 10.52 -3.47 -9.71
C ASP A 73 10.09 -2.03 -9.42
N GLN A 74 9.10 -1.52 -10.16
CA GLN A 74 8.48 -0.23 -9.85
C GLN A 74 7.41 -0.41 -8.76
N GLY A 75 7.47 0.41 -7.71
CA GLY A 75 6.53 0.36 -6.59
C GLY A 75 6.46 1.66 -5.80
N CYS A 76 5.66 1.67 -4.72
CA CYS A 76 5.47 2.85 -3.89
C CYS A 76 6.48 2.92 -2.75
N LEU A 77 7.29 3.98 -2.76
CA LEU A 77 8.28 4.31 -1.75
C LEU A 77 7.76 5.48 -0.88
N PRO A 78 7.96 5.44 0.44
CA PRO A 78 7.55 6.54 1.30
C PRO A 78 8.44 7.77 1.08
N TYR A 79 7.86 8.95 1.26
CA TYR A 79 8.66 10.16 1.47
C TYR A 79 9.14 10.19 2.93
N ASP A 80 10.45 10.20 3.16
CA ASP A 80 11.06 10.28 4.52
C ASP A 80 11.04 11.70 5.07
N SER A 81 10.86 12.69 4.20
CA SER A 81 10.82 14.14 4.44
C SER A 81 10.25 14.81 3.18
N ALA A 82 10.30 16.14 3.03
CA ALA A 82 10.01 16.84 1.77
C ALA A 82 10.90 16.43 0.56
N GLN A 83 11.70 15.36 0.68
CA GLN A 83 12.48 14.76 -0.38
C GLN A 83 12.26 13.23 -0.49
N PRO A 84 12.38 12.68 -1.72
CA PRO A 84 12.20 11.26 -1.99
C PRO A 84 13.33 10.44 -1.38
N SER A 85 12.98 9.53 -0.47
CA SER A 85 13.92 8.56 0.08
C SER A 85 13.82 7.26 -0.67
N SER A 86 14.70 7.12 -1.65
CA SER A 86 15.05 5.83 -2.21
C SER A 86 15.73 5.02 -1.12
N SER A 87 14.97 4.12 -0.49
CA SER A 87 15.45 2.91 0.20
C SER A 87 16.78 3.09 0.93
N THR A 88 16.83 4.02 1.88
CA THR A 88 17.75 3.88 3.01
C THR A 88 16.86 3.92 4.22
N SER A 89 16.55 2.70 4.66
CA SER A 89 16.33 2.30 6.04
C SER A 89 16.44 3.43 7.04
N SER A 90 15.51 3.46 8.00
CA SER A 90 15.74 4.00 9.33
C SER A 90 17.23 4.01 9.69
N THR A 91 17.86 5.16 9.46
CA THR A 91 19.09 5.56 10.10
C THR A 91 18.81 6.97 10.56
N SER A 92 17.89 7.05 11.53
CA SER A 92 18.19 7.88 12.69
C SER A 92 19.60 7.51 13.14
N THR A 93 20.56 8.31 12.73
CA THR A 93 21.86 8.51 13.37
C THR A 93 22.52 7.27 14.01
N VAL A 94 23.44 6.62 13.30
CA VAL A 94 24.63 6.06 13.97
C VAL A 94 25.81 6.97 13.67
N ASN A 95 25.98 8.01 14.51
CA ASN A 95 27.31 8.53 14.77
C ASN A 95 27.96 7.58 15.78
N GLY A 96 28.73 6.60 15.29
CA GLY A 96 29.45 5.64 16.13
C GLY A 96 30.05 4.46 15.37
N ASN A 97 31.27 4.65 14.83
CA ASN A 97 32.31 3.63 14.60
C ASN A 97 31.91 2.13 14.73
N ASN A 98 31.73 1.39 13.63
CA ASN A 98 32.31 0.04 13.49
C ASN A 98 32.25 -0.52 12.06
N ASN A 99 33.38 -1.11 11.66
CA ASN A 99 33.60 -1.93 10.48
C ASN A 99 32.66 -3.15 10.48
N GLN A 100 32.01 -3.45 9.36
CA GLN A 100 31.68 -4.84 9.04
C GLN A 100 31.64 -5.09 7.53
N GLN A 101 32.80 -5.55 7.07
CA GLN A 101 33.03 -6.37 5.89
C GLN A 101 32.57 -7.80 6.18
N LEU A 102 31.87 -8.44 5.24
CA LEU A 102 31.90 -9.89 4.97
C LEU A 102 31.42 -10.13 3.54
#